data_AF-A0A942NVI3-F1
#
_entry.id   AF-A0A942NVI3-F1
#
_cell.length_a   1.000
_cell.length_b   1.000
_cell.length_c   1.000
_cell.angle_alpha   90.00
_cell.angle_beta   90.00
_cell.angle_gamma   90.00
#
_symmetry.space_group_name_H-M   'P 1'
#
loop_
_entity.id
_entity.type
_entity.pdbx_description
1 polymer ?
#
loop_
_entity_poly.entity_id
_entity_poly.type
_entity_poly.pdbx_seq_one_letter_code
_entity_poly.pdbx_strand_id
1 'polypeptide(L)'
;MDSLIVAWLKKKRIEAGLDLQELASLAGSSTAQISRLETGSMRLTLNFLIVLVWALKIDLDEFTSEFNLPRIVLPDISQPDENTAPELDDITTTFESIPYTVTVLEFARVFENAIPDAVALLEEKLISAIKNDGAKNFSPENLRHRLQTAIQDGDLLPNPPGLTLEMLEHWFQEGGALTLADAGTYLKLTREQKKYTLEALAKPSNMTKSTINRIENALGDRFLFQDIVNLDVALQANGKILSMYWVVVMHQMGLWFSMKDNQRQPIKKGQTSHLVDTFIKVTRWSYLYDDPNLPWIEPWIAPVVEVDNALQLFSAYIRGDQHDYLRLAEEIRVLMPYKVFLIEAGEYPKKSASSDIELGLQILHDIKQVISDDVFGLRVLEMYQKNFNDPDYAAAFRVLLRELMVSNIALFEKMKNVLEQKK
;
A
#
# COMPACT_ATOMS: atom_id res chain seq x y z
N MET A 1 -9.63 3.98 31.52
CA MET A 1 -8.38 3.79 30.77
C MET A 1 -8.25 4.84 29.66
N ASP A 2 -9.27 5.09 28.82
CA ASP A 2 -9.28 6.22 27.85
C ASP A 2 -8.75 7.56 28.40
N SER A 3 -9.26 8.03 29.55
CA SER A 3 -8.83 9.32 30.14
C SER A 3 -7.36 9.34 30.56
N LEU A 4 -6.81 8.20 31.02
CA LEU A 4 -5.41 8.06 31.39
C LEU A 4 -4.52 8.10 30.14
N ILE A 5 -4.91 7.38 29.09
CA ILE A 5 -4.19 7.38 27.81
C ILE A 5 -4.15 8.78 27.21
N VAL A 6 -5.28 9.49 27.19
CA VAL A 6 -5.34 10.87 26.68
C VAL A 6 -4.47 11.83 27.49
N ALA A 7 -4.49 11.74 28.83
CA ALA A 7 -3.65 12.57 29.68
C ALA A 7 -2.15 12.31 29.45
N TRP A 8 -1.78 11.05 29.24
CA TRP A 8 -0.42 10.66 28.91
C TRP A 8 0.01 11.10 27.51
N LEU A 9 -0.83 10.95 26.48
CA LEU A 9 -0.54 11.47 25.14
C LEU A 9 -0.34 12.98 25.15
N LYS A 10 -1.15 13.71 25.93
CA LYS A 10 -0.98 15.15 26.15
C LYS A 10 0.36 15.46 26.80
N LYS A 11 0.78 14.70 27.81
CA LYS A 11 2.10 14.83 28.43
C LYS A 11 3.22 14.58 27.41
N LYS A 12 3.15 13.50 26.63
CA LYS A 12 4.12 13.18 25.57
C LYS A 12 4.22 14.27 24.51
N ARG A 13 3.10 14.86 24.11
CA ARG A 13 3.07 16.03 23.21
C ARG A 13 3.84 17.22 23.79
N ILE A 14 3.58 17.56 25.06
CA ILE A 14 4.25 18.68 25.75
C ILE A 14 5.76 18.43 25.89
N GLU A 15 6.16 17.20 26.24
CA GLU A 15 7.56 16.78 26.34
C GLU A 15 8.29 16.86 24.99
N ALA A 16 7.60 16.54 23.90
CA ALA A 16 8.11 16.71 22.54
C ALA A 16 8.16 18.17 22.06
N GLY A 17 7.71 19.13 22.87
CA GLY A 17 7.67 20.54 22.53
C GLY A 17 6.67 20.91 21.45
N LEU A 18 5.68 20.04 21.18
CA LEU A 18 4.71 20.24 20.11
C LEU A 18 3.48 21.00 20.61
N ASP A 19 3.08 22.04 19.89
CA ASP A 19 1.78 22.66 20.09
C ASP A 19 0.64 21.83 19.46
N LEU A 20 -0.61 22.28 19.63
CA LEU A 20 -1.77 21.55 19.09
C LEU A 20 -1.83 21.61 17.56
N GLN A 21 -1.34 22.67 16.94
CA GLN A 21 -1.35 22.86 15.48
C GLN A 21 -0.27 22.01 14.81
N GLU A 22 0.92 21.92 15.42
CA GLU A 22 2.00 21.05 14.97
C GLU A 22 1.61 19.58 15.06
N LEU A 23 1.05 19.13 16.20
CA LEU A 23 0.59 17.75 16.30
C LEU A 23 -0.57 17.47 15.32
N ALA A 24 -1.49 18.43 15.13
CA ALA A 24 -2.56 18.29 14.14
C ALA A 24 -2.02 18.10 12.73
N SER A 25 -1.01 18.89 12.35
CA SER A 25 -0.36 18.77 11.04
C SER A 25 0.35 17.43 10.88
N LEU A 26 1.07 16.96 11.91
CA LEU A 26 1.76 15.66 11.87
C LEU A 26 0.75 14.52 11.79
N ALA A 27 -0.31 14.58 12.57
CA ALA A 27 -1.36 13.57 12.64
C ALA A 27 -2.31 13.56 11.43
N GLY A 28 -2.22 14.53 10.50
CA GLY A 28 -3.19 14.68 9.42
C GLY A 28 -4.62 14.90 9.94
N SER A 29 -4.76 15.61 11.07
CA SER A 29 -6.02 15.85 11.77
C SER A 29 -6.25 17.34 11.99
N SER A 30 -7.45 17.74 12.42
CA SER A 30 -7.69 19.13 12.84
C SER A 30 -7.24 19.39 14.27
N THR A 31 -6.77 20.62 14.55
CA THR A 31 -6.47 21.12 15.90
C THR A 31 -7.67 20.95 16.85
N ALA A 32 -8.89 21.15 16.33
CA ALA A 32 -10.12 21.00 17.08
C ALA A 32 -10.41 19.54 17.49
N GLN A 33 -9.98 18.54 16.71
CA GLN A 33 -10.10 17.13 17.10
C GLN A 33 -9.15 16.78 18.24
N ILE A 34 -7.89 17.22 18.17
CA ILE A 34 -6.91 16.99 19.25
C ILE A 34 -7.37 17.70 20.53
N SER A 35 -7.80 18.96 20.43
CA SER A 35 -8.32 19.71 21.58
C SER A 35 -9.51 18.99 22.23
N ARG A 36 -10.52 18.59 21.45
CA ARG A 36 -11.68 17.84 21.98
C ARG A 36 -11.29 16.51 22.60
N LEU A 37 -10.26 15.83 22.10
CA LEU A 37 -9.72 14.64 22.74
C LEU A 37 -9.12 14.99 24.10
N GLU A 38 -8.20 15.95 24.15
CA GLU A 38 -7.49 16.37 25.37
C GLU A 38 -8.43 16.93 26.46
N THR A 39 -9.58 17.51 26.09
CA THR A 39 -10.60 18.00 27.03
C THR A 39 -11.62 16.92 27.42
N GLY A 40 -11.53 15.70 26.87
CA GLY A 40 -12.47 14.62 27.11
C GLY A 40 -13.83 14.78 26.43
N SER A 41 -13.96 15.74 25.51
CA SER A 41 -15.19 15.96 24.73
C SER A 41 -15.35 15.00 23.55
N MET A 42 -14.30 14.23 23.23
CA MET A 42 -14.30 13.19 22.21
C MET A 42 -13.69 11.90 22.79
N ARG A 43 -14.31 10.75 22.50
CA ARG A 43 -13.75 9.44 22.88
C ARG A 43 -12.60 9.05 21.96
N LEU A 44 -11.64 8.29 22.49
CA LEU A 44 -10.47 7.83 21.75
C LEU A 44 -10.81 6.63 20.86
N THR A 45 -10.78 6.84 19.54
CA THR A 45 -10.89 5.74 18.57
C THR A 45 -9.54 5.08 18.35
N LEU A 46 -9.55 3.82 17.92
CA LEU A 46 -8.34 3.06 17.59
C LEU A 46 -7.51 3.79 16.52
N ASN A 47 -8.14 4.20 15.42
CA ASN A 47 -7.47 4.94 14.33
C ASN A 47 -6.79 6.21 14.82
N PHE A 48 -7.47 6.98 15.69
CA PHE A 48 -6.91 8.24 16.16
C PHE A 48 -5.78 8.01 17.15
N LEU A 49 -5.87 6.98 18.02
CA LEU A 49 -4.77 6.59 18.89
C LEU A 49 -3.52 6.20 18.10
N ILE A 50 -3.66 5.32 17.09
CA ILE A 50 -2.55 4.84 16.27
C ILE A 50 -1.82 6.01 15.61
N VAL A 51 -2.57 6.96 15.03
CA VAL A 51 -2.01 8.17 14.45
C VAL A 51 -1.26 9.00 15.46
N LEU A 52 -1.80 9.19 16.67
CA LEU A 52 -1.16 10.01 17.69
C LEU A 52 0.12 9.36 18.21
N VAL A 53 0.11 8.04 18.44
CA VAL A 53 1.30 7.26 18.81
C VAL A 53 2.38 7.41 17.75
N TRP A 54 2.02 7.25 16.47
CA TRP A 54 2.92 7.42 15.34
C TRP A 54 3.46 8.87 15.23
N ALA A 55 2.58 9.87 15.28
CA ALA A 55 2.96 11.28 15.14
C ALA A 55 3.90 11.76 16.27
N LEU A 56 3.70 11.22 17.47
CA LEU A 56 4.52 11.49 18.66
C LEU A 56 5.79 10.62 18.74
N LYS A 57 6.01 9.70 17.78
CA LYS A 57 7.13 8.75 17.78
C LYS A 57 7.22 7.93 19.07
N ILE A 58 6.05 7.53 19.56
CA ILE A 58 5.95 6.68 20.74
C ILE A 58 6.22 5.25 20.30
N ASP A 59 7.13 4.59 21.02
CA ASP A 59 7.40 3.17 20.82
C ASP A 59 6.20 2.31 21.29
N LEU A 60 5.90 1.23 20.58
CA LEU A 60 4.74 0.39 20.91
C LEU A 60 4.94 -0.42 22.20
N ASP A 61 6.18 -0.86 22.49
CA ASP A 61 6.49 -1.54 23.75
C ASP A 61 6.42 -0.53 24.91
N GLU A 62 6.85 0.72 24.71
CA GLU A 62 6.61 1.82 25.67
C GLU A 62 5.11 2.06 25.91
N PHE A 63 4.32 2.19 24.84
CA PHE A 63 2.87 2.43 24.96
C PHE A 63 2.16 1.28 25.68
N THR A 64 2.45 0.04 25.31
CA THR A 64 1.77 -1.12 25.90
C THR A 64 2.17 -1.33 27.37
N SER A 65 3.45 -1.11 27.71
CA SER A 65 3.93 -1.22 29.09
C SER A 65 3.36 -0.15 30.02
N GLU A 66 3.24 1.11 29.59
CA GLU A 66 2.67 2.21 30.39
C GLU A 66 1.25 1.89 30.90
N PHE A 67 0.44 1.26 30.05
CA PHE A 67 -0.97 0.97 30.37
C PHE A 67 -1.24 -0.48 30.77
N ASN A 68 -0.18 -1.28 30.96
CA ASN A 68 -0.28 -2.71 31.25
C ASN A 68 -1.21 -3.42 30.26
N LEU A 69 -1.06 -3.09 28.98
CA LEU A 69 -1.81 -3.69 27.88
C LEU A 69 -1.13 -4.98 27.43
N PRO A 70 -1.88 -5.91 26.83
CA PRO A 70 -1.26 -6.99 26.06
C PRO A 70 -0.28 -6.41 25.04
N ARG A 71 0.86 -7.09 24.87
CA ARG A 71 1.86 -6.68 23.89
C ARG A 71 1.24 -6.67 22.50
N ILE A 72 1.41 -5.58 21.77
CA ILE A 72 1.03 -5.50 20.37
C ILE A 72 2.18 -6.08 19.56
N VAL A 73 1.94 -7.22 18.94
CA VAL A 73 2.93 -7.86 18.08
C VAL A 73 2.70 -7.36 16.68
N LEU A 74 3.70 -6.70 16.11
CA LEU A 74 3.72 -6.42 14.68
C LEU A 74 4.32 -7.62 13.96
N PRO A 75 3.78 -8.06 12.80
CA PRO A 75 4.43 -9.08 11.99
C PRO A 75 5.87 -8.67 11.65
N ASP A 76 6.77 -9.65 11.71
CA ASP A 76 8.16 -9.44 11.29
C ASP A 76 8.24 -9.51 9.77
N ILE A 77 8.26 -8.34 9.15
CA ILE A 77 8.41 -8.18 7.70
C ILE A 77 9.88 -8.05 7.27
N SER A 78 10.82 -8.26 8.18
CA SER A 78 12.23 -7.95 7.94
C SER A 78 13.05 -9.13 7.42
N GLN A 79 12.49 -10.35 7.40
CA GLN A 79 13.15 -11.56 6.89
C GLN A 79 12.16 -12.50 6.18
N PRO A 80 12.02 -12.43 4.85
CA PRO A 80 11.41 -13.53 4.11
C PRO A 80 12.25 -14.80 4.34
N ASP A 81 11.62 -15.88 4.82
CA ASP A 81 12.33 -17.14 5.12
C ASP A 81 12.77 -17.81 3.81
N GLU A 82 14.07 -17.87 3.54
CA GLU A 82 14.62 -18.43 2.28
C GLU A 82 14.41 -19.96 2.15
N ASN A 83 13.88 -20.65 3.17
CA ASN A 83 13.84 -22.11 3.23
C ASN A 83 12.45 -22.77 3.30
N THR A 84 11.34 -22.00 3.27
CA THR A 84 10.01 -22.58 3.07
C THR A 84 9.78 -22.82 1.57
N ALA A 85 9.55 -24.09 1.22
CA ALA A 85 9.21 -24.50 -0.14
C ALA A 85 7.91 -23.79 -0.60
N PRO A 86 7.73 -23.57 -1.92
CA PRO A 86 6.74 -22.64 -2.46
C PRO A 86 5.30 -23.15 -2.27
N GLU A 87 4.70 -22.82 -1.14
CA GLU A 87 3.29 -23.04 -0.80
C GLU A 87 2.72 -21.72 -0.28
N LEU A 88 2.02 -20.95 -1.13
CA LEU A 88 1.48 -19.61 -0.85
C LEU A 88 2.45 -18.50 -0.49
N ASP A 89 3.55 -18.82 0.20
CA ASP A 89 4.63 -17.91 0.54
C ASP A 89 5.08 -17.20 -0.72
N ASP A 90 5.38 -17.84 -1.84
CA ASP A 90 5.87 -17.09 -3.01
C ASP A 90 4.94 -16.01 -3.58
N ILE A 91 3.62 -16.05 -3.37
CA ILE A 91 2.76 -14.93 -3.77
C ILE A 91 2.73 -13.86 -2.68
N THR A 92 2.62 -14.21 -1.40
CA THR A 92 2.69 -13.23 -0.29
C THR A 92 4.09 -12.67 -0.02
N THR A 93 5.14 -13.43 -0.33
CA THR A 93 6.58 -13.17 -0.16
C THR A 93 7.19 -12.48 -1.39
N THR A 94 6.64 -12.69 -2.59
CA THR A 94 6.85 -11.74 -3.70
C THR A 94 6.13 -10.40 -3.42
N PHE A 95 5.13 -10.41 -2.55
CA PHE A 95 4.55 -9.21 -1.93
C PHE A 95 5.33 -8.72 -0.68
N GLU A 96 6.34 -9.44 -0.17
CA GLU A 96 7.19 -9.05 0.97
C GLU A 96 8.47 -8.31 0.52
N SER A 97 8.99 -8.64 -0.67
CA SER A 97 10.07 -7.88 -1.29
C SER A 97 9.59 -6.58 -1.92
N ILE A 98 8.29 -6.29 -1.90
CA ILE A 98 7.71 -5.02 -2.33
C ILE A 98 6.97 -4.41 -1.15
N PRO A 99 7.12 -3.12 -0.84
CA PRO A 99 6.24 -2.48 0.12
C PRO A 99 4.79 -2.71 -0.34
N TYR A 100 4.00 -3.49 0.41
CA TYR A 100 2.67 -3.99 0.00
C TYR A 100 1.70 -2.91 -0.52
N THR A 101 1.83 -1.62 -0.12
CA THR A 101 1.07 -0.53 -0.74
C THR A 101 1.70 0.04 -2.00
N VAL A 102 2.99 -0.10 -2.28
CA VAL A 102 3.49 0.14 -3.64
C VAL A 102 2.85 -0.86 -4.57
N THR A 103 2.79 -2.15 -4.24
CA THR A 103 2.03 -3.12 -5.05
C THR A 103 0.56 -2.82 -5.10
N VAL A 104 -0.11 -2.53 -3.99
CA VAL A 104 -1.56 -2.31 -3.98
C VAL A 104 -1.98 -0.92 -4.45
N LEU A 105 -1.21 0.15 -4.21
CA LEU A 105 -1.48 1.51 -4.72
C LEU A 105 -1.04 1.64 -6.17
N GLU A 106 0.07 1.02 -6.57
CA GLU A 106 0.48 1.00 -7.98
C GLU A 106 -0.39 0.02 -8.77
N PHE A 107 -0.81 -1.11 -8.17
CA PHE A 107 -1.91 -1.92 -8.67
C PHE A 107 -3.15 -1.06 -8.77
N ALA A 108 -3.61 -0.36 -7.73
CA ALA A 108 -4.80 0.50 -7.80
C ALA A 108 -4.66 1.61 -8.87
N ARG A 109 -3.45 2.16 -9.09
CA ARG A 109 -3.15 3.16 -10.11
C ARG A 109 -3.16 2.59 -11.53
N VAL A 110 -2.65 1.36 -11.70
CA VAL A 110 -2.74 0.58 -12.94
C VAL A 110 -4.19 0.12 -13.18
N PHE A 111 -4.88 -0.30 -12.12
CA PHE A 111 -6.28 -0.72 -12.09
C PHE A 111 -7.21 0.41 -12.48
N GLU A 112 -6.99 1.63 -11.97
CA GLU A 112 -7.78 2.83 -12.34
C GLU A 112 -7.79 3.09 -13.85
N ASN A 113 -6.75 2.65 -14.57
CA ASN A 113 -6.66 2.75 -16.03
C ASN A 113 -7.13 1.49 -16.78
N ALA A 114 -7.26 0.35 -16.10
CA ALA A 114 -7.62 -0.97 -16.66
C ALA A 114 -8.90 -1.57 -16.04
N ILE A 115 -9.74 -0.74 -15.39
CA ILE A 115 -10.89 -1.15 -14.56
C ILE A 115 -11.76 -2.24 -15.22
N PRO A 116 -12.17 -2.14 -16.50
CA PRO A 116 -13.10 -3.12 -17.06
C PRO A 116 -12.53 -4.55 -17.13
N ASP A 117 -11.28 -4.70 -17.57
CA ASP A 117 -10.64 -6.02 -17.74
C ASP A 117 -10.33 -6.65 -16.38
N ALA A 118 -9.96 -5.81 -15.43
CA ALA A 118 -9.61 -6.24 -14.09
C ALA A 118 -10.85 -6.62 -13.26
N VAL A 119 -11.97 -5.89 -13.41
CA VAL A 119 -13.27 -6.27 -12.86
C VAL A 119 -13.76 -7.59 -13.47
N ALA A 120 -13.65 -7.76 -14.80
CA ALA A 120 -14.05 -8.99 -15.46
C ALA A 120 -13.26 -10.20 -14.95
N LEU A 121 -11.95 -10.05 -14.72
CA LEU A 121 -11.11 -11.09 -14.12
C LEU A 121 -11.52 -11.41 -12.69
N LEU A 122 -11.71 -10.39 -11.83
CA LEU A 122 -12.16 -10.60 -10.45
C LEU A 122 -13.53 -11.30 -10.41
N GLU A 123 -14.44 -10.93 -11.30
CA GLU A 123 -15.74 -11.61 -11.46
C GLU A 123 -15.55 -13.08 -11.88
N GLU A 124 -14.71 -13.35 -12.88
CA GLU A 124 -14.43 -14.71 -13.35
C GLU A 124 -13.93 -15.59 -12.21
N LYS A 125 -12.92 -15.14 -11.47
CA LYS A 125 -12.29 -15.91 -10.38
C LYS A 125 -13.22 -16.12 -9.22
N LEU A 126 -13.98 -15.10 -8.85
CA LEU A 126 -14.98 -15.21 -7.80
C LEU A 126 -16.08 -16.21 -8.19
N ILE A 127 -16.52 -16.22 -9.46
CA ILE A 127 -17.49 -17.21 -9.95
C ILE A 127 -16.90 -18.63 -9.98
N SER A 128 -15.63 -18.78 -10.36
CA SER A 128 -14.94 -20.08 -10.32
C SER A 128 -14.93 -20.64 -8.90
N ALA A 129 -14.48 -19.83 -7.94
CA ALA A 129 -14.46 -20.16 -6.52
C ALA A 129 -15.86 -20.58 -6.00
N ILE A 130 -16.93 -19.85 -6.34
CA ILE A 130 -18.29 -20.18 -5.89
C ILE A 130 -18.77 -21.52 -6.45
N LYS A 131 -18.45 -21.85 -7.71
CA LYS A 131 -18.86 -23.13 -8.30
C LYS A 131 -18.26 -24.32 -7.55
N ASN A 132 -17.10 -24.12 -6.95
CA ASN A 132 -16.38 -25.11 -6.19
C ASN A 132 -16.72 -25.09 -4.68
N ASP A 133 -17.41 -24.04 -4.19
CA ASP A 133 -17.95 -24.01 -2.82
C ASP A 133 -19.07 -25.06 -2.67
N GLY A 134 -18.68 -26.22 -2.12
CA GLY A 134 -19.59 -27.35 -1.87
C GLY A 134 -20.75 -27.02 -0.92
N ALA A 135 -20.66 -25.94 -0.13
CA ALA A 135 -21.73 -25.51 0.77
C ALA A 135 -22.86 -24.75 0.04
N LYS A 136 -22.60 -24.23 -1.17
CA LYS A 136 -23.56 -23.46 -2.00
C LYS A 136 -24.26 -22.33 -1.23
N ASN A 137 -23.55 -21.68 -0.31
CA ASN A 137 -24.12 -20.66 0.57
C ASN A 137 -24.50 -19.36 -0.18
N PHE A 138 -23.93 -19.15 -1.37
CA PHE A 138 -24.17 -17.96 -2.18
C PHE A 138 -24.55 -18.34 -3.61
N SER A 139 -25.53 -17.66 -4.19
CA SER A 139 -25.76 -17.75 -5.63
C SER A 139 -24.69 -16.93 -6.37
N PRO A 140 -24.16 -17.43 -7.50
CA PRO A 140 -23.19 -16.69 -8.32
C PRO A 140 -23.66 -15.28 -8.68
N GLU A 141 -24.97 -15.09 -8.92
CA GLU A 141 -25.56 -13.80 -9.29
C GLU A 141 -25.55 -12.79 -8.15
N ASN A 142 -25.85 -13.23 -6.91
CA ASN A 142 -25.84 -12.35 -5.74
C ASN A 142 -24.41 -11.89 -5.44
N LEU A 143 -23.44 -12.81 -5.53
CA LEU A 143 -22.06 -12.49 -5.21
C LEU A 143 -21.39 -11.66 -6.32
N ARG A 144 -21.75 -11.86 -7.60
CA ARG A 144 -21.40 -10.93 -8.69
C ARG A 144 -21.94 -9.53 -8.41
N HIS A 145 -23.22 -9.41 -8.06
CA HIS A 145 -23.82 -8.11 -7.72
C HIS A 145 -23.09 -7.43 -6.54
N ARG A 146 -22.73 -8.21 -5.51
CA ARG A 146 -21.93 -7.72 -4.38
C ARG A 146 -20.52 -7.27 -4.78
N LEU A 147 -19.87 -7.98 -5.70
CA LEU A 147 -18.57 -7.57 -6.21
C LEU A 147 -18.67 -6.25 -6.99
N GLN A 148 -19.66 -6.12 -7.86
CA GLN A 148 -19.88 -4.91 -8.64
C GLN A 148 -20.16 -3.71 -7.74
N THR A 149 -21.04 -3.86 -6.76
CA THR A 149 -21.33 -2.82 -5.75
C THR A 149 -20.12 -2.53 -4.86
N ALA A 150 -19.32 -3.54 -4.51
CA ALA A 150 -18.06 -3.33 -3.77
C ALA A 150 -17.06 -2.47 -4.54
N ILE A 151 -16.97 -2.68 -5.85
CA ILE A 151 -16.07 -1.93 -6.74
C ILE A 151 -16.60 -0.54 -7.08
N GLN A 152 -17.91 -0.40 -7.31
CA GLN A 152 -18.51 0.86 -7.78
C GLN A 152 -18.89 1.79 -6.62
N ASP A 153 -19.46 1.22 -5.57
CA ASP A 153 -20.08 1.96 -4.46
C ASP A 153 -19.26 1.86 -3.16
N GLY A 154 -18.20 1.04 -3.15
CA GLY A 154 -17.37 0.82 -1.97
C GLY A 154 -18.02 -0.10 -0.93
N ASP A 155 -19.03 -0.88 -1.32
CA ASP A 155 -19.66 -1.87 -0.45
C ASP A 155 -18.66 -2.96 0.00
N LEU A 156 -18.92 -3.55 1.17
CA LEU A 156 -18.04 -4.59 1.70
C LEU A 156 -18.41 -5.96 1.10
N LEU A 157 -17.51 -6.50 0.28
CA LEU A 157 -17.58 -7.92 -0.08
C LEU A 157 -17.45 -8.77 1.21
N PRO A 158 -18.23 -9.85 1.41
CA PRO A 158 -18.09 -10.68 2.59
C PRO A 158 -16.84 -11.57 2.49
N ASN A 159 -16.30 -11.91 3.66
CA ASN A 159 -15.27 -12.94 3.76
C ASN A 159 -15.80 -14.32 3.35
N PRO A 160 -14.96 -15.20 2.76
CA PRO A 160 -15.36 -16.55 2.42
C PRO A 160 -15.74 -17.37 3.67
N PRO A 161 -16.80 -18.20 3.61
CA PRO A 161 -17.31 -18.92 4.77
C PRO A 161 -16.36 -20.01 5.29
N GLY A 162 -15.39 -20.45 4.49
CA GLY A 162 -14.39 -21.45 4.86
C GLY A 162 -13.18 -20.91 5.64
N LEU A 163 -13.14 -19.61 5.97
CA LEU A 163 -12.05 -19.06 6.77
C LEU A 163 -12.00 -19.69 8.16
N THR A 164 -10.80 -20.11 8.56
CA THR A 164 -10.52 -20.62 9.90
C THR A 164 -9.68 -19.65 10.73
N LEU A 165 -9.56 -19.90 12.03
CA LEU A 165 -8.68 -19.13 12.90
C LEU A 165 -7.23 -19.29 12.46
N GLU A 166 -6.83 -20.52 12.17
CA GLU A 166 -5.46 -20.89 11.82
C GLU A 166 -4.98 -20.16 10.57
N MET A 167 -5.83 -20.03 9.55
CA MET A 167 -5.51 -19.28 8.33
C MET A 167 -5.30 -17.78 8.61
N LEU A 168 -6.18 -17.18 9.41
CA LEU A 168 -6.08 -15.75 9.75
C LEU A 168 -4.86 -15.47 10.63
N GLU A 169 -4.52 -16.38 11.54
CA GLU A 169 -3.30 -16.27 12.36
C GLU A 169 -2.05 -16.43 11.51
N HIS A 170 -2.01 -17.39 10.60
CA HIS A 170 -0.90 -17.59 9.68
C HIS A 170 -0.68 -16.35 8.82
N TRP A 171 -1.71 -15.86 8.11
CA TRP A 171 -1.59 -14.62 7.33
C TRP A 171 -1.17 -13.42 8.18
N PHE A 172 -1.60 -13.34 9.43
CA PHE A 172 -1.14 -12.29 10.33
C PHE A 172 0.35 -12.42 10.67
N GLN A 173 0.81 -13.65 10.94
CA GLN A 173 2.20 -13.93 11.34
C GLN A 173 3.18 -13.71 10.20
N GLU A 174 2.82 -14.12 8.98
CA GLU A 174 3.61 -13.89 7.76
C GLU A 174 3.54 -12.43 7.26
N GLY A 175 2.89 -11.52 7.98
CA GLY A 175 2.72 -10.14 7.52
C GLY A 175 1.81 -9.98 6.29
N GLY A 176 1.05 -11.02 5.96
CA GLY A 176 0.02 -11.01 4.93
C GLY A 176 -1.06 -9.96 5.20
N ALA A 177 -1.70 -9.50 4.13
CA ALA A 177 -2.66 -8.41 4.25
C ALA A 177 -3.97 -8.84 4.89
N LEU A 178 -4.34 -8.08 5.90
CA LEU A 178 -5.62 -8.18 6.58
C LEU A 178 -6.44 -6.92 6.34
N THR A 179 -7.75 -7.10 6.28
CA THR A 179 -8.78 -6.07 6.24
C THR A 179 -9.47 -6.00 7.60
N LEU A 180 -10.28 -4.96 7.85
CA LEU A 180 -11.07 -4.90 9.09
C LEU A 180 -12.07 -6.06 9.19
N ALA A 181 -12.55 -6.57 8.05
CA ALA A 181 -13.43 -7.73 8.02
C ALA A 181 -12.74 -9.00 8.54
N ASP A 182 -11.42 -9.11 8.38
CA ASP A 182 -10.63 -10.25 8.86
C ASP A 182 -10.41 -10.20 10.34
N ALA A 183 -10.01 -9.04 10.86
CA ALA A 183 -9.91 -8.84 12.29
C ALA A 183 -11.27 -9.09 12.98
N GLY A 184 -12.38 -8.67 12.34
CA GLY A 184 -13.74 -8.96 12.80
C GLY A 184 -14.11 -10.45 12.71
N THR A 185 -13.72 -11.13 11.64
CA THR A 185 -13.93 -12.58 11.46
C THR A 185 -13.11 -13.37 12.48
N TYR A 186 -11.85 -13.01 12.71
CA TYR A 186 -10.98 -13.60 13.71
C TYR A 186 -11.59 -13.46 15.12
N LEU A 187 -12.07 -12.26 15.46
CA LEU A 187 -12.79 -12.01 16.72
C LEU A 187 -14.00 -12.94 16.86
N LYS A 188 -14.83 -13.04 15.82
CA LYS A 188 -16.02 -13.87 15.79
C LYS A 188 -15.68 -15.35 15.98
N LEU A 189 -14.73 -15.88 15.20
CA LEU A 189 -14.30 -17.27 15.29
C LEU A 189 -13.68 -17.58 16.66
N THR A 190 -12.93 -16.64 17.25
CA THR A 190 -12.37 -16.78 18.60
C THR A 190 -13.49 -16.87 19.64
N ARG A 191 -14.52 -16.02 19.52
CA ARG A 191 -15.71 -16.07 20.38
C ARG A 191 -16.43 -17.42 20.26
N GLU A 192 -16.61 -17.91 19.04
CA GLU A 192 -17.29 -19.18 18.75
C GLU A 192 -16.50 -20.39 19.26
N GLN A 193 -15.18 -20.41 19.08
CA GLN A 193 -14.28 -21.43 19.62
C GLN A 193 -14.38 -21.50 21.16
N LYS A 194 -14.49 -20.34 21.82
CA LYS A 194 -14.72 -20.23 23.28
C LYS A 194 -16.16 -20.44 23.71
N LYS A 195 -17.07 -20.75 22.78
CA LYS A 195 -18.50 -21.02 23.00
C LYS A 195 -19.24 -19.87 23.67
N TYR A 196 -18.79 -18.63 23.45
CA TYR A 196 -19.51 -17.45 23.93
C TYR A 196 -20.59 -17.04 22.94
N THR A 197 -21.81 -16.84 23.44
CA THR A 197 -22.82 -16.08 22.70
C THR A 197 -22.50 -14.58 22.78
N LEU A 198 -23.13 -13.76 21.93
CA LEU A 198 -22.99 -12.29 22.02
C LEU A 198 -23.46 -11.77 23.38
N GLU A 199 -24.53 -12.36 23.94
CA GLU A 199 -25.02 -12.10 25.30
C GLU A 199 -23.94 -12.38 26.35
N ALA A 200 -23.28 -13.53 26.24
CA ALA A 200 -22.32 -13.98 27.23
C ALA A 200 -21.03 -13.16 27.18
N LEU A 201 -20.63 -12.68 25.99
CA LEU A 201 -19.46 -11.82 25.82
C LEU A 201 -19.72 -10.36 26.23
N ALA A 202 -20.95 -9.85 26.05
CA ALA A 202 -21.34 -8.48 26.39
C ALA A 202 -21.01 -8.07 27.83
N LYS A 203 -21.23 -8.97 28.79
CA LYS A 203 -21.00 -8.71 30.21
C LYS A 203 -19.51 -8.54 30.55
N PRO A 204 -18.60 -9.49 30.25
CA PRO A 204 -17.18 -9.35 30.56
C PRO A 204 -16.48 -8.25 29.72
N SER A 205 -16.95 -7.94 28.50
CA SER A 205 -16.37 -6.84 27.70
C SER A 205 -16.95 -5.46 28.05
N ASN A 206 -17.99 -5.39 28.89
CA ASN A 206 -18.73 -4.16 29.22
C ASN A 206 -19.26 -3.45 27.95
N MET A 207 -19.84 -4.22 27.03
CA MET A 207 -20.34 -3.73 25.74
C MET A 207 -21.75 -4.25 25.46
N THR A 208 -22.46 -3.59 24.54
CA THR A 208 -23.75 -4.11 24.07
C THR A 208 -23.54 -5.19 23.00
N LYS A 209 -24.50 -6.11 22.86
CA LYS A 209 -24.49 -7.12 21.79
C LYS A 209 -24.37 -6.49 20.41
N SER A 210 -25.06 -5.36 20.20
CA SER A 210 -25.05 -4.61 18.94
C SER A 210 -23.64 -4.07 18.65
N THR A 211 -22.95 -3.53 19.66
CA THR A 211 -21.57 -3.06 19.52
C THR A 211 -20.62 -4.19 19.13
N ILE A 212 -20.73 -5.35 19.80
CA ILE A 212 -19.91 -6.53 19.49
C ILE A 212 -20.17 -7.01 18.07
N ASN A 213 -21.45 -7.22 17.70
CA ASN A 213 -21.82 -7.64 16.36
C ASN A 213 -21.32 -6.66 15.28
N ARG A 214 -21.37 -5.36 15.57
CA ARG A 214 -20.85 -4.34 14.66
C ARG A 214 -19.34 -4.47 14.43
N ILE A 215 -18.57 -4.77 15.48
CA ILE A 215 -17.12 -4.97 15.41
C ILE A 215 -16.78 -6.27 14.68
N GLU A 216 -17.46 -7.38 15.00
CA GLU A 216 -17.29 -8.68 14.34
C GLU A 216 -17.55 -8.62 12.84
N ASN A 217 -18.49 -7.79 12.40
CA ASN A 217 -18.82 -7.62 10.99
C ASN A 217 -18.12 -6.43 10.32
N ALA A 218 -17.14 -5.81 11.00
CA ALA A 218 -16.44 -4.61 10.52
C ALA A 218 -17.37 -3.48 10.02
N LEU A 219 -18.54 -3.33 10.66
CA LEU A 219 -19.56 -2.36 10.28
C LEU A 219 -19.20 -0.98 10.84
N GLY A 220 -18.42 -0.22 10.09
CA GLY A 220 -17.98 1.13 10.42
C GLY A 220 -16.48 1.25 10.62
N ASP A 221 -15.99 2.48 10.63
CA ASP A 221 -14.56 2.82 10.60
C ASP A 221 -14.04 3.37 11.94
N ARG A 222 -14.92 3.56 12.92
CA ARG A 222 -14.64 4.24 14.20
C ARG A 222 -14.85 3.31 15.40
N PHE A 223 -14.01 2.30 15.50
CA PHE A 223 -13.93 1.48 16.70
C PHE A 223 -13.24 2.24 17.82
N LEU A 224 -13.79 2.16 19.03
CA LEU A 224 -13.15 2.71 20.22
C LEU A 224 -11.99 1.81 20.61
N PHE A 225 -10.85 2.41 20.98
CA PHE A 225 -9.68 1.63 21.40
C PHE A 225 -10.02 0.72 22.59
N GLN A 226 -10.71 1.26 23.60
CA GLN A 226 -11.14 0.51 24.77
C GLN A 226 -12.00 -0.70 24.44
N ASP A 227 -12.86 -0.60 23.42
CA ASP A 227 -13.76 -1.69 23.03
C ASP A 227 -12.93 -2.88 22.49
N ILE A 228 -11.90 -2.63 21.68
CA ILE A 228 -11.01 -3.67 21.15
C ILE A 228 -10.19 -4.31 22.27
N VAL A 229 -9.61 -3.51 23.18
CA VAL A 229 -8.87 -4.02 24.35
C VAL A 229 -9.77 -4.89 25.24
N ASN A 230 -11.00 -4.44 25.52
CA ASN A 230 -11.94 -5.19 26.34
C ASN A 230 -12.33 -6.52 25.70
N LEU A 231 -12.49 -6.57 24.38
CA LEU A 231 -12.77 -7.81 23.65
C LEU A 231 -11.59 -8.77 23.71
N ASP A 232 -10.37 -8.27 23.51
CA ASP A 232 -9.14 -9.07 23.61
C ASP A 232 -8.99 -9.71 25.00
N VAL A 233 -9.18 -8.92 26.06
CA VAL A 233 -9.11 -9.38 27.46
C VAL A 233 -10.24 -10.35 27.78
N ALA A 234 -11.48 -10.03 27.40
CA ALA A 234 -12.65 -10.88 27.69
C ALA A 234 -12.55 -12.25 26.99
N LEU A 235 -11.98 -12.26 25.77
CA LEU A 235 -11.70 -13.48 25.04
C LEU A 235 -10.34 -14.07 25.37
N GLN A 236 -9.56 -13.52 26.31
CA GLN A 236 -8.21 -13.99 26.67
C GLN A 236 -7.37 -14.31 25.42
N ALA A 237 -7.35 -13.38 24.45
CA ALA A 237 -6.63 -13.54 23.20
C ALA A 237 -5.15 -13.11 23.30
N ASN A 238 -4.72 -12.67 24.49
CA ASN A 238 -3.35 -12.30 24.81
C ASN A 238 -2.75 -11.27 23.84
N GLY A 239 -3.56 -10.29 23.43
CA GLY A 239 -3.16 -9.21 22.53
C GLY A 239 -3.31 -9.51 21.05
N LYS A 240 -3.68 -10.73 20.63
CA LYS A 240 -3.83 -11.08 19.21
C LYS A 240 -4.92 -10.27 18.51
N ILE A 241 -6.09 -10.11 19.14
CA ILE A 241 -7.20 -9.31 18.57
C ILE A 241 -6.76 -7.85 18.46
N LEU A 242 -6.18 -7.31 19.53
CA LEU A 242 -5.68 -5.93 19.53
C LEU A 242 -4.62 -5.73 18.42
N SER A 243 -3.68 -6.66 18.28
CA SER A 243 -2.60 -6.59 17.29
C SER A 243 -3.12 -6.63 15.86
N MET A 244 -4.06 -7.54 15.53
CA MET A 244 -4.66 -7.60 14.20
C MET A 244 -5.39 -6.30 13.85
N TYR A 245 -6.24 -5.79 14.74
CA TYR A 245 -6.92 -4.51 14.51
C TYR A 245 -5.91 -3.35 14.37
N TRP A 246 -4.84 -3.35 15.16
CA TRP A 246 -3.80 -2.33 15.11
C TRP A 246 -3.09 -2.32 13.75
N VAL A 247 -2.63 -3.48 13.29
CA VAL A 247 -1.93 -3.65 11.99
C VAL A 247 -2.84 -3.26 10.83
N VAL A 248 -4.08 -3.77 10.80
CA VAL A 248 -5.04 -3.44 9.74
C VAL A 248 -5.27 -1.93 9.65
N VAL A 249 -5.48 -1.26 10.79
CA VAL A 249 -5.70 0.18 10.79
C VAL A 249 -4.44 0.94 10.37
N MET A 250 -3.25 0.51 10.81
CA MET A 250 -1.99 1.08 10.34
C MET A 250 -1.85 0.98 8.82
N HIS A 251 -2.19 -0.17 8.23
CA HIS A 251 -2.16 -0.40 6.79
C HIS A 251 -3.16 0.51 6.07
N GLN A 252 -4.42 0.55 6.52
CA GLN A 252 -5.46 1.40 5.94
C GLN A 252 -5.15 2.90 6.01
N MET A 253 -4.27 3.31 6.92
CA MET A 253 -3.82 4.69 7.07
C MET A 253 -2.49 4.97 6.37
N GLY A 254 -1.89 3.97 5.71
CA GLY A 254 -0.59 4.08 5.05
C GLY A 254 0.57 4.36 6.02
N LEU A 255 0.37 4.15 7.33
CA LEU A 255 1.37 4.45 8.36
C LEU A 255 2.51 3.42 8.39
N TRP A 256 2.23 2.22 7.90
CA TRP A 256 3.21 1.13 7.86
C TRP A 256 4.49 1.53 7.09
N PHE A 257 4.33 2.25 5.98
CA PHE A 257 5.44 2.69 5.10
C PHE A 257 6.16 3.91 5.65
N SER A 258 5.40 4.85 6.21
CA SER A 258 5.97 6.06 6.80
C SER A 258 6.87 5.74 8.00
N MET A 259 6.66 4.61 8.67
CA MET A 259 7.56 4.07 9.69
C MET A 259 8.91 3.57 9.13
N LYS A 260 8.94 2.98 7.93
CA LYS A 260 10.19 2.56 7.29
C LYS A 260 11.02 3.75 6.77
N ASP A 261 10.37 4.75 6.19
CA ASP A 261 11.06 5.83 5.48
C ASP A 261 11.41 7.05 6.36
N ASN A 262 11.11 7.01 7.67
CA ASN A 262 11.22 8.16 8.58
C ASN A 262 10.43 9.42 8.12
N GLN A 263 9.62 9.33 7.07
CA GLN A 263 8.85 10.45 6.52
C GLN A 263 7.53 10.60 7.29
N ARG A 264 7.27 11.81 7.82
CA ARG A 264 6.11 12.08 8.68
C ARG A 264 4.91 12.65 7.94
N GLN A 265 4.53 12.06 6.80
CA GLN A 265 3.28 12.46 6.16
C GLN A 265 2.33 11.27 6.07
N PRO A 266 1.19 11.30 6.79
CA PRO A 266 0.18 10.28 6.60
C PRO A 266 -0.31 10.34 5.15
N ILE A 267 -0.36 9.19 4.49
CA ILE A 267 -0.89 9.09 3.14
C ILE A 267 -2.37 9.47 3.23
N LYS A 268 -2.78 10.51 2.49
CA LYS A 268 -4.21 10.86 2.40
C LYS A 268 -4.96 9.63 1.93
N LYS A 269 -5.97 9.18 2.69
CA LYS A 269 -6.87 8.09 2.27
C LYS A 269 -7.38 8.39 0.87
N GLY A 270 -6.86 7.66 -0.11
CA GLY A 270 -7.36 7.69 -1.48
C GLY A 270 -8.70 6.96 -1.59
N GLN A 271 -9.42 7.22 -2.67
CA GLN A 271 -10.62 6.44 -3.01
C GLN A 271 -10.32 4.94 -3.15
N THR A 272 -9.07 4.57 -3.42
CA THR A 272 -8.62 3.20 -3.71
C THR A 272 -8.81 2.16 -2.60
N SER A 273 -9.03 2.55 -1.34
CA SER A 273 -9.08 1.60 -0.20
C SER A 273 -10.12 0.47 -0.33
N HIS A 274 -11.26 0.70 -0.99
CA HIS A 274 -12.28 -0.34 -1.18
C HIS A 274 -11.90 -1.36 -2.26
N LEU A 275 -11.15 -0.94 -3.29
CA LEU A 275 -10.63 -1.85 -4.31
C LEU A 275 -9.60 -2.80 -3.71
N VAL A 276 -8.75 -2.30 -2.81
CA VAL A 276 -7.79 -3.12 -2.05
C VAL A 276 -8.50 -4.20 -1.25
N ASP A 277 -9.48 -3.80 -0.42
CA ASP A 277 -10.24 -4.73 0.40
C ASP A 277 -10.98 -5.76 -0.47
N THR A 278 -11.51 -5.33 -1.63
CA THR A 278 -12.18 -6.21 -2.59
C THR A 278 -11.21 -7.21 -3.20
N PHE A 279 -10.06 -6.75 -3.67
CA PHE A 279 -9.02 -7.60 -4.24
C PHE A 279 -8.57 -8.66 -3.24
N ILE A 280 -8.19 -8.26 -2.02
CA ILE A 280 -7.79 -9.17 -0.94
C ILE A 280 -8.86 -10.25 -0.72
N LYS A 281 -10.14 -9.86 -0.70
CA LYS A 281 -11.23 -10.82 -0.49
C LYS A 281 -11.40 -11.78 -1.66
N VAL A 282 -11.34 -11.30 -2.91
CA VAL A 282 -11.39 -12.19 -4.09
C VAL A 282 -10.22 -13.18 -4.05
N THR A 283 -9.02 -12.72 -3.69
CA THR A 283 -7.84 -13.58 -3.52
C THR A 283 -8.10 -14.70 -2.51
N ARG A 284 -8.74 -14.40 -1.38
CA ARG A 284 -9.12 -15.43 -0.40
C ARG A 284 -10.18 -16.41 -0.89
N TRP A 285 -11.17 -15.91 -1.64
CA TRP A 285 -12.16 -16.78 -2.27
C TRP A 285 -11.49 -17.75 -3.24
N SER A 286 -10.59 -17.24 -4.09
CA SER A 286 -9.80 -18.07 -5.01
C SER A 286 -8.90 -19.05 -4.29
N TYR A 287 -8.20 -18.63 -3.22
CA TYR A 287 -7.34 -19.48 -2.43
C TYR A 287 -8.10 -20.68 -1.83
N LEU A 288 -9.28 -20.42 -1.26
CA LEU A 288 -10.05 -21.44 -0.56
C LEU A 288 -10.77 -22.41 -1.49
N TYR A 289 -11.16 -21.98 -2.69
CA TYR A 289 -12.10 -22.73 -3.51
C TYR A 289 -11.67 -22.95 -4.96
N ASP A 290 -10.61 -22.31 -5.45
CA ASP A 290 -10.18 -22.43 -6.84
C ASP A 290 -8.79 -23.07 -6.94
N ASP A 291 -7.74 -22.25 -6.81
CA ASP A 291 -6.35 -22.69 -6.84
C ASP A 291 -5.59 -21.97 -5.71
N PRO A 292 -5.04 -22.70 -4.73
CA PRO A 292 -4.28 -22.09 -3.65
C PRO A 292 -3.05 -21.33 -4.19
N ASN A 293 -2.46 -21.76 -5.30
CA ASN A 293 -1.27 -21.11 -5.86
C ASN A 293 -1.59 -19.83 -6.63
N LEU A 294 -2.85 -19.42 -6.74
CA LEU A 294 -3.28 -18.13 -7.30
C LEU A 294 -2.52 -17.67 -8.58
N PRO A 295 -2.28 -18.54 -9.58
CA PRO A 295 -1.40 -18.21 -10.72
C PRO A 295 -1.93 -17.04 -11.56
N TRP A 296 -3.22 -16.73 -11.45
CA TRP A 296 -3.85 -15.59 -12.13
C TRP A 296 -3.42 -14.23 -11.59
N ILE A 297 -2.78 -14.18 -10.43
CA ILE A 297 -2.27 -12.95 -9.84
C ILE A 297 -0.86 -12.63 -10.38
N GLU A 298 -0.08 -13.64 -10.78
CA GLU A 298 1.30 -13.45 -11.26
C GLU A 298 1.45 -12.36 -12.34
N PRO A 299 0.58 -12.28 -13.39
CA PRO A 299 0.71 -11.24 -14.42
C PRO A 299 0.47 -9.82 -13.90
N TRP A 300 -0.18 -9.67 -12.74
CA TRP A 300 -0.44 -8.39 -12.09
C TRP A 300 0.65 -8.02 -11.08
N ILE A 301 1.28 -9.03 -10.49
CA ILE A 301 2.40 -8.86 -9.56
C ILE A 301 3.69 -8.57 -10.33
N ALA A 302 3.97 -9.31 -11.42
CA ALA A 302 5.23 -9.20 -12.15
C ALA A 302 5.59 -7.77 -12.58
N PRO A 303 4.66 -6.95 -13.13
CA PRO A 303 4.97 -5.55 -13.45
C PRO A 303 5.29 -4.69 -12.23
N VAL A 304 4.73 -5.01 -11.06
CA VAL A 304 5.03 -4.26 -9.83
C VAL A 304 6.35 -4.70 -9.21
N VAL A 305 6.69 -5.99 -9.26
CA VAL A 305 8.00 -6.51 -8.85
C VAL A 305 9.13 -5.88 -9.64
N GLU A 306 8.94 -5.71 -10.95
CA GLU A 306 9.91 -5.02 -11.79
C GLU A 306 10.08 -3.55 -11.40
N VAL A 307 8.98 -2.86 -11.03
CA VAL A 307 9.00 -1.47 -10.57
C VAL A 307 9.64 -1.33 -9.19
N ASP A 308 9.40 -2.26 -8.27
CA ASP A 308 9.98 -2.17 -6.93
C ASP A 308 11.44 -2.61 -6.86
N ASN A 309 11.84 -3.62 -7.65
CA ASN A 309 13.26 -3.91 -7.84
C ASN A 309 14.00 -2.68 -8.40
N ALA A 310 13.37 -1.94 -9.33
CA ALA A 310 13.89 -0.67 -9.81
C ALA A 310 13.92 0.41 -8.70
N LEU A 311 12.90 0.53 -7.85
CA LEU A 311 12.85 1.47 -6.72
C LEU A 311 13.78 1.12 -5.55
N GLN A 312 14.06 -0.16 -5.31
CA GLN A 312 15.02 -0.63 -4.33
C GLN A 312 16.44 -0.44 -4.83
N LEU A 313 16.70 -0.73 -6.11
CA LEU A 313 17.91 -0.30 -6.81
C LEU A 313 18.06 1.22 -6.71
N PHE A 314 16.98 2.00 -6.92
CA PHE A 314 16.95 3.46 -6.81
C PHE A 314 17.20 3.96 -5.37
N SER A 315 16.70 3.25 -4.35
CA SER A 315 16.86 3.61 -2.93
C SER A 315 18.22 3.20 -2.38
N ALA A 316 18.82 2.11 -2.89
CA ALA A 316 20.22 1.77 -2.66
C ALA A 316 21.15 2.77 -3.38
N TYR A 317 20.76 3.22 -4.57
CA TYR A 317 21.44 4.23 -5.40
C TYR A 317 21.41 5.64 -4.77
N ILE A 318 20.30 6.05 -4.16
CA ILE A 318 20.18 7.31 -3.38
C ILE A 318 21.07 7.28 -2.12
N ARG A 319 21.35 6.09 -1.57
CA ARG A 319 22.10 5.90 -0.32
C ARG A 319 23.62 6.07 -0.42
N GLY A 320 24.18 6.40 -1.59
CA GLY A 320 25.40 7.22 -1.61
C GLY A 320 26.58 6.85 -2.52
N ASP A 321 26.37 6.49 -3.79
CA ASP A 321 27.49 6.30 -4.74
C ASP A 321 27.27 6.94 -6.13
N GLN A 322 26.76 8.19 -6.18
CA GLN A 322 26.10 8.70 -7.40
C GLN A 322 26.25 10.21 -7.67
N HIS A 323 27.45 10.78 -7.51
CA HIS A 323 27.69 12.17 -7.96
C HIS A 323 27.74 12.32 -9.50
N ASP A 324 28.13 11.28 -10.23
CA ASP A 324 28.37 11.40 -11.67
C ASP A 324 27.10 11.34 -12.53
N TYR A 325 26.07 10.58 -12.13
CA TYR A 325 24.86 10.41 -12.94
C TYR A 325 23.90 11.61 -12.84
N LEU A 326 23.74 12.19 -11.63
CA LEU A 326 22.98 13.43 -11.47
C LEU A 326 23.63 14.58 -12.25
N ARG A 327 24.98 14.62 -12.28
CA ARG A 327 25.72 15.56 -13.11
C ARG A 327 25.46 15.31 -14.60
N LEU A 328 25.47 14.05 -15.04
CA LEU A 328 25.24 13.67 -16.43
C LEU A 328 23.81 14.00 -16.90
N ALA A 329 22.79 13.69 -16.09
CA ALA A 329 21.40 14.00 -16.40
C ALA A 329 21.15 15.52 -16.50
N GLU A 330 21.83 16.30 -15.66
CA GLU A 330 21.77 17.76 -15.68
C GLU A 330 22.54 18.35 -16.87
N GLU A 331 23.70 17.78 -17.23
CA GLU A 331 24.44 18.13 -18.45
C GLU A 331 23.56 17.85 -19.70
N ILE A 332 22.88 16.70 -19.76
CA ILE A 332 21.92 16.36 -20.84
C ILE A 332 20.74 17.34 -20.87
N ARG A 333 20.21 17.75 -19.70
CA ARG A 333 19.11 18.73 -19.61
C ARG A 333 19.48 20.05 -20.26
N VAL A 334 20.70 20.54 -20.05
CA VAL A 334 21.19 21.81 -20.63
C VAL A 334 21.32 21.71 -22.15
N LEU A 335 21.61 20.50 -22.66
CA LEU A 335 21.78 20.21 -24.08
C LEU A 335 20.47 19.98 -24.84
N MET A 336 19.36 19.77 -24.12
CA MET A 336 18.03 19.65 -24.70
C MET A 336 17.23 20.95 -24.45
N PRO A 337 17.42 22.03 -25.25
CA PRO A 337 16.57 23.19 -25.12
C PRO A 337 15.11 22.79 -25.40
N TYR A 338 14.17 23.40 -24.67
CA TYR A 338 12.70 23.27 -24.79
C TYR A 338 12.12 23.58 -26.19
N LYS A 339 12.93 23.65 -27.25
CA LYS A 339 12.56 24.00 -28.64
C LYS A 339 13.28 23.14 -29.68
N VAL A 340 13.39 21.82 -29.47
CA VAL A 340 13.74 20.92 -30.59
C VAL A 340 12.44 20.52 -31.29
N PHE A 341 12.34 20.90 -32.56
CA PHE A 341 11.15 20.93 -33.40
C PHE A 341 10.42 19.58 -33.53
N LEU A 342 9.09 19.66 -33.67
CA LEU A 342 8.27 18.66 -34.35
C LEU A 342 8.83 18.47 -35.77
N ILE A 343 9.55 17.37 -35.99
CA ILE A 343 9.88 16.92 -37.34
C ILE A 343 8.79 15.95 -37.74
N GLU A 344 7.84 16.41 -38.56
CA GLU A 344 6.99 15.48 -39.30
C GLU A 344 7.90 14.59 -40.16
N ALA A 345 7.59 13.29 -40.22
CA ALA A 345 8.39 12.29 -40.91
C ALA A 345 8.61 12.66 -42.38
N GLY A 346 9.75 13.28 -42.71
CA GLY A 346 10.12 13.57 -44.10
C GLY A 346 11.01 14.79 -44.34
N GLU A 347 11.09 15.77 -43.44
CA GLU A 347 11.92 16.96 -43.65
C GLU A 347 13.16 16.99 -42.74
N TYR A 348 14.34 16.78 -43.33
CA TYR A 348 15.61 17.10 -42.66
C TYR A 348 15.77 18.62 -42.56
N PRO A 349 16.13 19.18 -41.39
CA PRO A 349 16.39 20.59 -41.27
C PRO A 349 17.57 20.98 -42.18
N LYS A 350 17.35 21.98 -43.04
CA LYS A 350 18.41 22.60 -43.84
C LYS A 350 19.45 23.21 -42.91
N LYS A 351 20.61 22.54 -42.76
CA LYS A 351 22.00 23.02 -42.57
C LYS A 351 22.32 24.22 -41.65
N SER A 352 21.42 24.66 -40.78
CA SER A 352 21.75 25.67 -39.75
C SER A 352 21.12 25.35 -38.39
N ALA A 353 21.00 24.07 -38.04
CA ALA A 353 20.74 23.70 -36.66
C ALA A 353 21.98 24.07 -35.83
N SER A 354 21.79 24.67 -34.65
CA SER A 354 22.92 24.85 -33.73
C SER A 354 23.49 23.47 -33.39
N SER A 355 24.79 23.40 -33.11
CA SER A 355 25.48 22.15 -32.74
C SER A 355 24.80 21.41 -31.58
N ASP A 356 24.08 22.13 -30.71
CA ASP A 356 23.34 21.56 -29.59
C ASP A 356 22.03 20.88 -30.03
N ILE A 357 21.36 21.38 -31.08
CA ILE A 357 20.16 20.76 -31.63
C ILE A 357 20.51 19.47 -32.37
N GLU A 358 21.58 19.47 -33.17
CA GLU A 358 22.05 18.24 -33.84
C GLU A 358 22.44 17.16 -32.83
N LEU A 359 23.08 17.56 -31.73
CA LEU A 359 23.42 16.64 -30.64
C LEU A 359 22.18 16.12 -29.89
N GLY A 360 21.20 16.97 -29.60
CA GLY A 360 19.95 16.53 -28.97
C GLY A 360 19.18 15.52 -29.84
N LEU A 361 19.16 15.73 -31.16
CA LEU A 361 18.58 14.79 -32.12
C LEU A 361 19.38 13.49 -32.20
N GLN A 362 20.71 13.55 -32.15
CA GLN A 362 21.58 12.38 -32.13
C GLN A 362 21.39 11.56 -30.85
N ILE A 363 21.30 12.20 -29.69
CA ILE A 363 21.01 11.56 -28.39
C ILE A 363 19.64 10.86 -28.44
N LEU A 364 18.61 11.53 -28.95
CA LEU A 364 17.28 10.92 -29.08
C LEU A 364 17.27 9.75 -30.06
N HIS A 365 18.01 9.86 -31.18
CA HIS A 365 18.18 8.76 -32.13
C HIS A 365 18.90 7.57 -31.49
N ASP A 366 19.95 7.82 -30.71
CA ASP A 366 20.72 6.79 -30.00
C ASP A 366 19.92 6.12 -28.89
N ILE A 367 19.13 6.87 -28.12
CA ILE A 367 18.18 6.32 -27.14
C ILE A 367 17.16 5.43 -27.87
N LYS A 368 16.58 5.91 -28.98
CA LYS A 368 15.59 5.17 -29.77
C LYS A 368 16.16 3.87 -30.35
N GLN A 369 17.42 3.85 -30.75
CA GLN A 369 18.09 2.63 -31.24
C GLN A 369 18.37 1.65 -30.11
N VAL A 370 18.70 2.12 -28.91
CA VAL A 370 19.02 1.25 -27.77
C VAL A 370 17.76 0.63 -27.17
N ILE A 371 16.62 1.31 -27.25
CA ILE A 371 15.33 0.81 -26.73
C ILE A 371 14.40 0.29 -27.81
N SER A 372 14.87 0.11 -29.05
CA SER A 372 14.01 -0.30 -30.17
C SER A 372 13.31 -1.65 -29.96
N ASP A 373 13.88 -2.49 -29.10
CA ASP A 373 13.38 -3.82 -28.77
C ASP A 373 12.69 -3.86 -27.39
N ASP A 374 12.64 -2.71 -26.68
CA ASP A 374 12.02 -2.54 -25.36
C ASP A 374 10.66 -1.83 -25.50
N VAL A 375 9.58 -2.58 -25.29
CA VAL A 375 8.19 -2.11 -25.41
C VAL A 375 7.90 -0.94 -24.46
N PHE A 376 8.47 -0.96 -23.24
CA PHE A 376 8.29 0.12 -22.27
C PHE A 376 9.08 1.36 -22.69
N GLY A 377 10.34 1.18 -23.07
CA GLY A 377 11.19 2.24 -23.60
C GLY A 377 10.56 2.96 -24.79
N LEU A 378 10.02 2.21 -25.77
CA LEU A 378 9.28 2.77 -26.91
C LEU A 378 8.06 3.59 -26.49
N ARG A 379 7.31 3.13 -25.48
CA ARG A 379 6.13 3.83 -24.98
C ARG A 379 6.48 5.14 -24.27
N VAL A 380 7.56 5.15 -23.49
CA VAL A 380 8.13 6.36 -22.87
C VAL A 380 8.52 7.38 -23.94
N LEU A 381 9.17 6.92 -25.01
CA LEU A 381 9.62 7.77 -26.11
C LEU A 381 8.45 8.32 -26.92
N GLU A 382 7.40 7.52 -27.13
CA GLU A 382 6.15 7.96 -27.76
C GLU A 382 5.41 9.00 -26.91
N MET A 383 5.32 8.77 -25.59
CA MET A 383 4.71 9.73 -24.66
C MET A 383 5.47 11.05 -24.62
N TYR A 384 6.80 11.00 -24.67
CA TYR A 384 7.64 12.18 -24.75
C TYR A 384 7.42 12.94 -26.06
N GLN A 385 7.43 12.26 -27.21
CA GLN A 385 7.19 12.86 -28.52
C GLN A 385 5.81 13.55 -28.61
N LYS A 386 4.79 12.99 -27.97
CA LYS A 386 3.42 13.54 -27.98
C LYS A 386 3.20 14.69 -27.01
N ASN A 387 3.90 14.72 -25.87
CA ASN A 387 3.62 15.65 -24.77
C ASN A 387 4.80 16.57 -24.40
N PHE A 388 5.83 16.67 -25.26
CA PHE A 388 7.08 17.39 -25.01
C PHE A 388 6.93 18.86 -24.53
N ASN A 389 5.87 19.55 -24.98
CA ASN A 389 5.63 20.96 -24.63
C ASN A 389 5.05 21.15 -23.22
N ASP A 390 4.74 20.06 -22.52
CA ASP A 390 4.21 20.10 -21.16
C ASP A 390 5.37 19.96 -20.13
N PRO A 391 5.64 20.99 -19.32
CA PRO A 391 6.73 20.96 -18.34
C PRO A 391 6.62 19.85 -17.29
N ASP A 392 5.41 19.33 -17.02
CA ASP A 392 5.19 18.21 -16.11
C ASP A 392 5.62 16.88 -16.75
N TYR A 393 5.47 16.74 -18.07
CA TYR A 393 5.94 15.57 -18.82
C TYR A 393 7.47 15.58 -19.01
N ALA A 394 8.10 16.75 -19.08
CA ALA A 394 9.56 16.85 -19.07
C ALA A 394 10.17 16.39 -17.72
N ALA A 395 9.44 16.53 -16.60
CA ALA A 395 9.85 15.94 -15.33
C ALA A 395 9.71 14.41 -15.33
N ALA A 396 8.58 13.89 -15.84
CA ALA A 396 8.36 12.45 -15.96
C ALA A 396 9.38 11.78 -16.90
N PHE A 397 9.69 12.39 -18.05
CA PHE A 397 10.71 11.89 -18.97
C PHE A 397 12.12 11.89 -18.34
N ARG A 398 12.45 12.87 -17.49
CA ARG A 398 13.72 12.88 -16.74
C ARG A 398 13.85 11.70 -15.80
N VAL A 399 12.77 11.36 -15.10
CA VAL A 399 12.73 10.18 -14.24
C VAL A 399 12.90 8.94 -15.10
N LEU A 400 12.13 8.81 -16.18
CA LEU A 400 12.14 7.62 -17.03
C LEU A 400 13.46 7.42 -17.80
N LEU A 401 14.07 8.49 -18.31
CA LEU A 401 15.39 8.43 -18.96
C LEU A 401 16.49 8.06 -17.96
N ARG A 402 16.38 8.57 -16.72
CA ARG A 402 17.28 8.20 -15.63
C ARG A 402 17.11 6.72 -15.27
N GLU A 403 15.89 6.23 -15.12
CA GLU A 403 15.61 4.80 -14.89
C GLU A 403 16.18 3.94 -16.01
N LEU A 404 16.00 4.35 -17.27
CA LEU A 404 16.51 3.66 -18.44
C LEU A 404 18.04 3.60 -18.49
N MET A 405 18.73 4.66 -18.05
CA MET A 405 20.19 4.68 -17.94
C MET A 405 20.70 3.84 -16.76
N VAL A 406 19.90 3.70 -15.70
CA VAL A 406 20.21 2.82 -14.56
C VAL A 406 20.04 1.35 -14.92
N SER A 407 18.99 1.01 -15.66
CA SER A 407 18.70 -0.37 -16.07
C SER A 407 19.53 -0.85 -17.26
N ASN A 408 20.11 0.06 -18.05
CA ASN A 408 20.90 -0.27 -19.23
C ASN A 408 22.32 0.35 -19.18
N ILE A 409 23.27 -0.39 -18.61
CA ILE A 409 24.68 0.04 -18.45
C ILE A 409 25.32 0.42 -19.80
N ALA A 410 24.99 -0.27 -20.89
CA ALA A 410 25.51 0.05 -22.22
C ALA A 410 25.01 1.41 -22.72
N LEU A 411 23.75 1.75 -22.44
CA LEU A 411 23.19 3.08 -22.72
C LEU A 411 23.92 4.15 -21.90
N PHE A 412 24.13 3.90 -20.62
CA PHE A 412 24.83 4.83 -19.73
C PHE A 412 26.25 5.12 -20.23
N GLU A 413 27.05 4.10 -20.50
CA GLU A 413 28.43 4.26 -20.97
C GLU A 413 28.47 4.96 -22.34
N LYS A 414 27.52 4.68 -23.23
CA LYS A 414 27.40 5.41 -24.52
C LYS A 414 27.10 6.89 -24.30
N MET A 415 26.15 7.22 -23.41
CA MET A 415 25.80 8.61 -23.08
C MET A 415 26.94 9.36 -22.39
N LYS A 416 27.65 8.69 -21.48
CA LYS A 416 28.83 9.23 -20.80
C LYS A 416 29.94 9.57 -21.79
N ASN A 417 30.28 8.67 -22.71
CA ASN A 417 31.29 8.90 -23.74
C ASN A 417 30.94 10.09 -24.66
N VAL A 418 29.67 10.24 -25.04
CA VAL A 418 29.19 11.38 -25.86
C VAL A 418 29.39 12.71 -25.14
N LEU A 419 29.19 12.76 -23.82
CA LEU A 419 29.32 13.96 -23.01
C LEU A 419 30.78 14.29 -22.68
N GLU A 420 31.61 13.26 -22.47
CA GLU A 420 33.05 13.41 -22.25
C GLU A 420 33.79 13.92 -23.50
N GLN A 421 33.35 13.55 -24.71
CA GLN A 421 33.87 14.10 -25.97
C GLN A 421 33.58 15.61 -26.17
N LYS A 422 32.73 16.19 -25.31
CA LYS A 422 32.32 17.60 -25.37
C LYS A 422 33.11 18.51 -24.42
N LYS A 423 33.87 17.94 -23.48
CA LYS A 423 34.82 18.67 -22.63
C LYS A 423 36.16 18.79 -23.35
#